data_AF-A0A2V6Q9C9-F1
#
_entry.id   AF-A0A2V6Q9C9-F1
#
_cell.length_a   1.000
_cell.length_b   1.000
_cell.length_c   1.000
_cell.angle_alpha   90.00
_cell.angle_beta   90.00
_cell.angle_gamma   90.00
#
_symmetry.space_group_name_H-M   'P 1'
#
loop_
_entity.id
_entity.type
_entity.pdbx_description
1 polymer ?
#
loop_
_entity_poly.entity_id
_entity_poly.type
_entity_poly.pdbx_seq_one_letter_code
_entity_poly.pdbx_strand_id
1 'polypeptide(L)' 'MADTFDVSQLAGRARLLFDHAAAQAYFGASVFWLRRLAAWPDEQAAIEFWQVKRDGGRRGIVELVPAEAS' A
#
# COMPACT_ATOMS: atom_id res chain seq x y z
N MET A 1 -1.18 -5.62 -4.25
CA MET A 1 -1.38 -5.08 -5.62
C MET A 1 -1.30 -6.24 -6.63
N ALA A 2 -2.14 -6.26 -7.66
CA ALA A 2 -2.03 -7.28 -8.71
C ALA A 2 -0.64 -7.27 -9.36
N ASP A 3 -0.11 -8.44 -9.71
CA ASP A 3 1.26 -8.54 -10.24
C ASP A 3 1.41 -7.92 -11.63
N THR A 4 0.32 -7.83 -12.39
CA THR A 4 0.22 -7.14 -13.68
C THR A 4 0.14 -5.62 -13.57
N PHE A 5 0.09 -5.07 -12.36
CA PHE A 5 0.01 -3.63 -12.15
C PHE A 5 1.28 -2.92 -12.63
N ASP A 6 1.10 -1.90 -13.46
CA ASP A 6 2.16 -1.06 -13.98
C ASP A 6 1.97 0.41 -13.54
N VAL A 7 2.84 0.86 -12.64
CA VAL A 7 2.89 2.25 -12.15
C VAL A 7 3.09 3.23 -13.31
N SER A 8 3.72 2.81 -14.41
CA SER A 8 3.95 3.65 -15.57
C SER A 8 2.65 4.12 -16.25
N GLN A 9 1.58 3.33 -16.12
CA GLN A 9 0.26 3.61 -16.70
C GLN A 9 -0.59 4.55 -15.84
N LEU A 10 -0.16 4.88 -14.62
CA LEU A 10 -0.87 5.83 -13.76
C LEU A 10 -0.65 7.27 -14.21
N ALA A 11 -1.74 8.02 -14.25
CA ALA A 11 -1.73 9.45 -14.56
C ALA A 11 -2.00 10.30 -13.31
N GLY A 12 -1.57 11.56 -13.38
CA GLY A 12 -1.86 12.58 -12.37
C GLY A 12 -1.34 12.23 -10.97
N ARG A 13 -2.13 12.60 -9.96
CA ARG A 13 -1.73 12.50 -8.54
C ARG A 13 -1.61 11.06 -8.05
N ALA A 14 -2.29 10.10 -8.68
CA ALA A 14 -2.25 8.70 -8.26
C ALA A 14 -0.84 8.10 -8.40
N ARG A 15 -0.07 8.52 -9.41
CA ARG A 15 1.32 8.07 -9.61
C ARG A 15 2.22 8.45 -8.44
N LEU A 16 1.97 9.60 -7.80
CA LEU A 16 2.80 10.10 -6.70
C LEU A 16 2.75 9.18 -5.48
N LEU A 17 1.69 8.38 -5.31
CA LEU A 17 1.58 7.40 -4.22
C LEU A 17 2.62 6.27 -4.32
N PHE A 18 3.20 6.05 -5.51
CA PHE A 18 4.14 4.96 -5.76
C PHE A 18 5.61 5.40 -5.75
N ASP A 19 5.88 6.68 -5.50
CA ASP A 19 7.21 7.22 -5.20
C ASP A 19 7.23 7.70 -3.74
N HIS A 20 8.12 7.15 -2.94
CA HIS A 20 8.13 7.42 -1.49
C HIS A 20 8.38 8.91 -1.16
N ALA A 21 9.33 9.55 -1.86
CA ALA A 21 9.70 10.93 -1.59
C ALA A 21 8.58 11.88 -2.05
N ALA A 22 7.98 11.62 -3.22
CA ALA A 22 6.86 12.38 -3.73
C ALA A 22 5.61 12.22 -2.86
N ALA A 23 5.31 11.00 -2.40
CA ALA A 23 4.17 10.73 -1.53
C ALA A 23 4.30 11.50 -0.20
N GLN A 24 5.48 11.48 0.40
CA GLN A 24 5.76 12.20 1.63
C GLN A 24 5.63 13.72 1.44
N ALA A 25 6.22 14.26 0.37
CA ALA A 25 6.20 15.70 0.11
C ALA A 25 4.80 16.22 -0.27
N TYR A 26 4.01 15.44 -1.01
CA TYR A 26 2.72 15.89 -1.54
C TYR A 26 1.54 15.58 -0.63
N PHE A 27 1.52 14.41 0.02
CA PHE A 27 0.40 13.96 0.85
C PHE A 27 0.72 13.93 2.35
N GLY A 28 1.99 14.16 2.75
CA GLY A 28 2.40 14.03 4.15
C GLY A 28 2.35 12.58 4.65
N ALA A 29 2.44 11.60 3.75
CA ALA A 29 2.29 10.19 4.06
C ALA A 29 3.38 9.32 3.44
N SER A 30 3.82 8.33 4.21
CA SER A 30 4.67 7.25 3.71
C SER A 30 3.80 6.10 3.22
N VAL A 31 3.81 5.86 1.90
CA VAL A 31 3.06 4.77 1.27
C VAL A 31 4.00 3.60 0.98
N PHE A 32 3.60 2.41 1.41
CA PHE A 32 4.28 1.15 1.11
C PHE A 32 3.29 0.23 0.40
N TRP A 33 3.76 -0.47 -0.63
CA TRP A 33 2.94 -1.38 -1.40
C TRP A 33 3.75 -2.61 -1.76
N LEU A 34 3.05 -3.73 -1.96
CA LEU A 34 3.64 -4.97 -2.44
C LEU A 34 2.81 -5.55 -3.59
N ARG A 35 3.49 -6.26 -4.48
CA ARG A 35 2.86 -7.16 -5.45
C ARG A 35 2.32 -8.39 -4.74
N ARG A 36 1.21 -8.96 -5.21
CA ARG A 36 0.55 -10.10 -4.55
C ARG A 36 1.48 -11.31 -4.45
N LEU A 37 2.30 -11.58 -5.47
CA LEU A 37 3.29 -12.65 -5.42
C LEU A 37 4.44 -12.40 -4.42
N ALA A 38 4.65 -11.15 -4.00
CA ALA A 38 5.60 -10.81 -2.95
C ALA A 38 5.00 -10.88 -1.54
N ALA A 39 3.69 -11.17 -1.42
CA ALA A 39 3.04 -11.40 -0.14
C ALA A 39 3.37 -12.80 0.37
N TRP A 40 4.38 -12.91 1.23
CA TRP A 40 4.81 -14.18 1.80
C TRP A 40 4.44 -14.28 3.29
N PRO A 41 3.97 -15.45 3.77
CA PRO A 41 3.55 -16.63 3.00
C PRO A 41 2.24 -16.44 2.22
N ASP A 42 1.44 -15.46 2.62
CA ASP A 42 0.21 -15.05 1.96
C ASP A 42 -0.09 -13.57 2.26
N GLU A 43 -1.19 -13.04 1.70
CA GLU A 43 -1.60 -11.65 1.86
C GLU A 43 -1.94 -11.28 3.31
N GLN A 44 -2.63 -12.18 4.03
CA GLN A 44 -3.04 -11.93 5.41
C GLN A 44 -1.83 -11.84 6.34
N ALA A 45 -0.90 -12.78 6.22
CA ALA A 45 0.32 -12.79 7.01
C ALA A 45 1.21 -11.56 6.74
N ALA A 46 1.29 -11.09 5.50
CA ALA A 46 2.00 -9.87 5.15
C ALA A 46 1.35 -8.63 5.79
N ILE A 47 0.01 -8.54 5.76
CA ILE A 47 -0.76 -7.47 6.42
C ILE A 47 -0.52 -7.47 7.92
N GLU A 48 -0.63 -8.63 8.57
CA GLU A 48 -0.41 -8.77 10.01
C GLU A 48 1.01 -8.42 10.43
N PHE A 49 2.01 -8.84 9.64
CA PHE A 49 3.39 -8.43 9.85
C PHE A 49 3.55 -6.91 9.75
N TRP A 50 2.89 -6.29 8.78
CA TRP A 50 2.85 -4.83 8.66
C TRP A 50 2.08 -4.13 9.78
N GLN A 51 1.30 -4.81 10.62
CA GLN A 51 0.74 -4.19 11.82
C GLN A 51 1.76 -4.10 12.96
N VAL A 52 2.81 -4.92 12.97
CA VAL A 52 3.76 -4.96 14.08
C VAL A 52 4.76 -3.80 13.97
N LYS A 53 4.81 -2.97 15.00
CA LYS A 53 5.81 -1.90 15.16
C LYS A 53 7.11 -2.47 15.72
N ARG A 54 8.20 -1.71 15.62
CA ARG A 54 9.52 -2.09 16.18
C ARG A 54 9.50 -2.30 17.70
N ASP A 55 8.56 -1.67 18.41
CA ASP A 55 8.37 -1.81 19.86
C ASP A 55 7.48 -3.01 20.24
N GLY A 56 7.07 -3.85 19.27
CA GLY A 56 6.18 -4.99 19.48
C GLY A 56 4.69 -4.62 19.58
N GLY A 57 4.34 -3.34 19.63
CA GLY A 57 2.94 -2.91 19.59
C GLY A 57 2.33 -3.04 18.20
N ARG A 58 1.00 -3.01 18.09
CA ARG A 58 0.29 -3.05 16.80
C ARG A 58 -0.14 -1.65 16.35
N ARG A 59 -0.13 -1.40 15.03
CA ARG A 59 -0.77 -0.25 14.37
C ARG A 59 -2.00 -0.71 13.60
N GLY A 60 -3.00 0.18 13.47
CA GLY A 60 -4.18 -0.08 12.65
C GLY A 60 -3.85 -0.11 11.15
N ILE A 61 -4.68 -0.83 10.38
CA ILE A 61 -4.68 -0.81 8.92
C ILE A 61 -6.08 -0.39 8.48
N VAL A 62 -6.15 0.53 7.52
CA VAL A 62 -7.40 0.92 6.87
C VAL A 62 -7.44 0.25 5.50
N GLU A 63 -8.50 -0.51 5.25
CA GLU A 63 -8.79 -1.04 3.92
C GLU A 63 -9.63 -0.03 3.14
N LEU A 64 -9.19 0.27 1.92
CA LEU A 64 -9.95 1.11 0.98
C LEU A 64 -10.71 0.19 0.04
N VAL A 65 -12.02 0.08 0.22
CA VAL A 65 -12.91 -0.64 -0.68
C VAL A 65 -13.43 0.32 -1.77
N PRO A 66 -13.60 -0.13 -3.03
CA PRO A 66 -14.29 0.65 -4.04
C PRO A 66 -15.68 1.05 -3.53
N ALA A 67 -16.13 2.26 -3.86
CA ALA A 67 -17.54 2.57 -3.68
C ALA A 67 -18.36 1.59 -4.51
N GLU A 68 -19.36 0.94 -3.91
CA GLU A 68 -20.29 0.11 -4.66
C GLU A 68 -20.90 0.97 -5.77
N ALA A 69 -20.77 0.53 -7.02
CA ALA A 69 -21.48 1.16 -8.13
C ALA A 69 -22.98 0.96 -7.89
N SER A 70 -23.68 2.03 -7.52
CA SER A 70 -25.15 2.05 -7.44
C SER A 70 -25.79 1.89 -8.81
#